data_AF-T1EAL3-F1
#
_entry.id   AF-T1EAL3-F1
#
_cell.length_a   1.000
_cell.length_b   1.000
_cell.length_c   1.000
_cell.angle_alpha   90.00
_cell.angle_beta   90.00
_cell.angle_gamma   90.00
#
_symmetry.space_group_name_H-M   'P 1'
#
loop_
_entity.id
_entity.type
_entity.pdbx_description
1 polymer ?
#
loop_
_entity_poly.entity_id
_entity_poly.type
_entity_poly.pdbx_seq_one_letter_code
_entity_poly.pdbx_strand_id
1 'polypeptide(L)'
;GSVESTLADIGMDSLMAVEIRQVLERDFDIILTPQDLRTLTFSKLQKLADAKAENEAQESVVKQLELEDLLASFGDEAASHQTILRLPSKSNDDDYDLAVLIIPGIESVCSPVWMKIASQINAPTFMLQTFAKGSDEQTIPGIVDSVFDEMFQTVFAKAQQFLVIGYSFGSLLALEIVKRLEGRSLRGKLMMIDGSPVYLQRFAGTHLVGADDEHLQMAILTLVLSFALPRDSSDAVKLIMAETTYDNRVSKMLELGRNENSFSDDYIRKMMRALFYRLKAAMNMSGEAKEKTAIANGAGTFHCH
;
A
#
# COMPACT_ATOMS: atom_id res chain seq x y z
N GLY A 1 -2.29 24.40 40.80
CA GLY A 1 -1.58 23.21 41.29
C GLY A 1 -0.29 23.06 40.52
N SER A 2 0.73 22.43 41.11
CA SER A 2 1.98 22.12 40.39
C SER A 2 1.71 21.12 39.26
N VAL A 3 2.42 21.23 38.14
CA VAL A 3 2.32 20.30 36.99
C VAL A 3 2.81 18.88 37.36
N GLU A 4 3.51 18.78 38.50
CA GLU A 4 3.98 17.53 39.11
C GLU A 4 3.01 16.97 40.16
N SER A 5 1.98 17.72 40.57
CA SER A 5 0.95 17.21 41.45
C SER A 5 0.17 16.10 40.74
N THR A 6 -0.18 15.03 41.46
CA THR A 6 -0.95 13.94 40.86
C THR A 6 -2.37 14.40 40.58
N LEU A 7 -3.01 13.82 39.56
CA LEU A 7 -4.41 14.13 39.24
C LEU A 7 -5.32 13.78 40.42
N ALA A 8 -4.98 12.76 41.20
CA ALA A 8 -5.66 12.42 42.45
C ALA A 8 -5.56 13.55 43.49
N ASP A 9 -4.39 14.19 43.64
CA ASP A 9 -4.19 15.32 44.57
C ASP A 9 -4.90 16.60 44.11
N ILE A 10 -5.20 16.72 42.81
CA ILE A 10 -5.87 17.87 42.20
C ILE A 10 -7.41 17.69 42.20
N GLY A 11 -7.92 16.53 42.63
CA GLY A 11 -9.35 16.27 42.78
C GLY A 11 -9.97 15.38 41.70
N MET A 12 -9.18 14.53 41.05
CA MET A 12 -9.70 13.47 40.18
C MET A 12 -10.54 12.48 41.00
N ASP A 13 -11.82 12.38 40.66
CA ASP A 13 -12.72 11.38 41.25
C ASP A 13 -12.68 10.04 40.48
N SER A 14 -13.36 9.04 41.03
CA SER A 14 -13.38 7.69 40.46
C SER A 14 -14.01 7.63 39.06
N LEU A 15 -14.88 8.57 38.70
CA LEU A 15 -15.52 8.61 37.39
C LEU A 15 -14.55 9.19 36.35
N MET A 16 -13.92 10.31 36.67
CA MET A 16 -12.87 10.93 35.84
C MET A 16 -11.69 9.97 35.61
N ALA A 17 -11.31 9.18 36.61
CA ALA A 17 -10.25 8.18 36.48
C ALA A 17 -10.59 7.09 35.45
N VAL A 18 -11.86 6.70 35.35
CA VAL A 18 -12.32 5.72 34.34
C VAL A 18 -12.35 6.35 32.95
N GLU A 19 -12.80 7.59 32.82
CA GLU A 19 -12.82 8.32 31.55
C GLU A 19 -11.41 8.54 31.01
N ILE A 20 -10.47 8.97 31.85
CA ILE A 20 -9.06 9.14 31.46
C ILE A 20 -8.44 7.82 31.02
N ARG A 21 -8.72 6.72 31.74
CA ARG A 21 -8.24 5.39 31.34
C ARG A 21 -8.79 5.00 29.97
N GLN A 22 -10.09 5.17 29.74
CA GLN A 22 -10.72 4.82 28.48
C GLN A 22 -10.18 5.66 27.31
N VAL A 23 -9.92 6.95 27.51
CA VAL A 23 -9.33 7.82 26.49
C VAL A 23 -7.89 7.42 26.18
N LEU A 24 -7.08 7.10 27.18
CA LEU A 24 -5.70 6.65 26.96
C LEU A 24 -5.63 5.27 26.31
N GLU A 25 -6.54 4.37 26.65
CA GLU A 25 -6.66 3.06 25.99
C GLU A 25 -7.13 3.21 24.54
N ARG A 26 -8.17 4.02 24.29
CA ARG A 26 -8.76 4.17 22.95
C ARG A 26 -7.88 4.96 21.99
N ASP A 27 -7.35 6.10 22.45
CA ASP A 27 -6.70 7.07 21.58
C ASP A 27 -5.17 6.90 21.56
N PHE A 28 -4.58 6.24 22.56
CA PHE A 28 -3.13 6.08 22.69
C PHE A 28 -2.68 4.61 22.80
N ASP A 29 -3.60 3.64 22.86
CA ASP A 29 -3.32 2.20 23.08
C ASP A 29 -2.51 1.94 24.38
N ILE A 30 -2.70 2.80 25.39
CA ILE A 30 -2.00 2.71 26.67
C ILE A 30 -2.93 2.12 27.72
N ILE A 31 -2.62 0.90 28.16
CA ILE A 31 -3.33 0.25 29.27
C ILE A 31 -2.66 0.65 30.58
N LEU A 32 -3.40 1.37 31.43
CA LEU A 32 -2.92 1.81 32.74
C LEU A 32 -3.55 1.00 33.87
N THR A 33 -2.74 0.61 34.85
CA THR A 33 -3.27 -0.01 36.06
C THR A 33 -3.93 1.03 36.98
N PRO A 34 -4.80 0.63 37.91
CA PRO A 34 -5.36 1.55 38.91
C PRO A 34 -4.31 2.28 39.76
N GLN A 35 -3.12 1.68 39.93
CA GLN A 35 -2.00 2.30 40.64
C GLN A 35 -1.30 3.35 39.78
N ASP A 36 -1.18 3.12 38.48
CA ASP A 36 -0.61 4.10 37.53
C ASP A 36 -1.50 5.35 37.42
N LEU A 37 -2.82 5.17 37.40
CA LEU A 37 -3.81 6.26 37.41
C LEU A 37 -3.67 7.17 38.65
N ARG A 38 -3.38 6.59 39.83
CA ARG A 38 -3.18 7.37 41.06
C ARG A 38 -1.90 8.21 41.05
N THR A 39 -0.91 7.81 40.26
CA THR A 39 0.37 8.53 40.15
C THR A 39 0.49 9.32 38.85
N LEU A 40 -0.61 9.45 38.11
CA LEU A 40 -0.68 10.17 36.85
C LEU A 40 -0.60 11.68 37.13
N THR A 41 0.26 12.38 36.40
CA THR A 41 0.44 13.83 36.50
C THR A 41 0.23 14.45 35.12
N PHE A 42 -0.02 15.76 35.09
CA PHE A 42 -0.12 16.48 33.81
C PHE A 42 1.18 16.38 33.00
N SER A 43 2.34 16.41 33.69
CA SER A 43 3.66 16.21 33.06
C SER A 43 3.80 14.84 32.38
N LYS A 44 3.28 13.76 32.98
CA LYS A 44 3.27 12.43 32.36
C LYS A 44 2.34 12.38 31.14
N LEU A 45 1.15 12.96 31.23
CA LEU A 45 0.21 13.05 30.11
C LEU A 45 0.81 13.84 28.93
N GLN A 46 1.47 14.96 29.21
CA GLN A 46 2.14 15.76 28.19
C GLN A 46 3.23 14.96 27.48
N LYS A 47 4.08 14.24 28.22
CA LYS A 47 5.11 13.37 27.62
C LYS A 47 4.53 12.25 26.74
N LEU A 48 3.39 11.69 27.12
CA LEU A 48 2.69 10.69 26.29
C LEU A 48 2.12 11.30 25.01
N ALA A 49 1.59 12.52 25.10
CA ALA A 49 1.13 13.27 23.94
C ALA A 49 2.28 13.63 22.99
N ASP A 50 3.40 14.12 23.54
CA ASP A 50 4.60 14.49 22.78
C ASP A 50 5.22 13.25 22.10
N ALA A 51 5.34 12.12 22.82
CA ALA A 51 5.86 10.87 22.26
C ALA A 51 4.98 10.31 21.14
N LYS A 52 3.64 10.48 21.24
CA LYS A 52 2.72 10.12 20.16
C LYS A 52 2.91 11.03 18.95
N ALA A 53 3.02 12.34 19.15
CA ALA A 53 3.26 13.29 18.06
C ALA A 53 4.61 13.03 17.36
N GLU A 54 5.66 12.68 18.11
CA GLU A 54 6.96 12.28 17.57
C GLU A 54 6.89 10.97 16.78
N ASN A 55 6.20 9.95 17.30
CA ASN A 55 5.99 8.69 16.57
C ASN A 55 5.13 8.89 15.31
N GLU A 56 4.08 9.70 15.35
CA GLU A 56 3.25 10.03 14.18
C GLU A 56 4.06 10.81 13.13
N ALA A 57 4.90 11.76 13.56
CA ALA A 57 5.81 12.47 12.67
C ALA A 57 6.84 11.52 12.05
N GLN A 58 7.42 10.61 12.83
CA GLN A 58 8.40 9.65 12.33
C GLN A 58 7.77 8.61 11.40
N GLU A 59 6.56 8.13 11.70
CA GLU A 59 5.76 7.31 10.78
C GLU A 59 5.43 8.06 9.49
N SER A 60 5.11 9.36 9.56
CA SER A 60 4.80 10.16 8.37
C SER A 60 6.01 10.31 7.44
N VAL A 61 7.20 10.49 8.00
CA VAL A 61 8.46 10.57 7.24
C VAL A 61 8.82 9.22 6.62
N VAL A 62 8.64 8.11 7.35
CA VAL A 62 8.86 6.76 6.81
C VAL A 62 7.87 6.45 5.69
N LYS A 63 6.58 6.76 5.87
CA LYS A 63 5.55 6.62 4.83
C LYS A 63 5.86 7.47 3.60
N GLN A 64 6.39 8.67 3.77
CA GLN A 64 6.79 9.52 2.66
C GLN A 64 7.98 8.92 1.88
N LEU A 65 8.98 8.38 2.56
CA LEU A 65 10.14 7.72 1.93
C LEU A 65 9.77 6.44 1.19
N GLU A 66 8.94 5.57 1.78
CA GLU A 66 8.43 4.34 1.12
C GLU A 66 7.62 4.65 -0.15
N LEU A 67 6.96 5.81 -0.16
CA LEU A 67 6.09 6.26 -1.23
C LEU A 67 6.85 7.01 -2.33
N GLU A 68 7.97 7.66 -1.99
CA GLU A 68 8.97 8.18 -2.93
C GLU A 68 9.67 7.02 -3.70
N ASP A 69 10.04 5.95 -3.00
CA ASP A 69 10.62 4.73 -3.60
C ASP A 69 9.62 4.00 -4.53
N LEU A 70 8.33 4.02 -4.18
CA LEU A 70 7.25 3.50 -5.01
C LEU A 70 7.13 4.29 -6.32
N LEU A 71 7.16 5.64 -6.26
CA LEU A 71 7.06 6.47 -7.45
C LEU A 71 8.28 6.36 -8.39
N ALA A 72 9.48 6.22 -7.83
CA ALA A 72 10.70 5.91 -8.58
C ALA A 72 10.61 4.57 -9.35
N SER A 73 9.69 3.68 -8.95
CA SER A 73 9.47 2.37 -9.57
C SER A 73 8.51 2.39 -10.77
N PHE A 74 7.81 3.49 -11.06
CA PHE A 74 6.94 3.62 -12.25
C PHE A 74 7.70 3.85 -13.57
N GLY A 75 9.02 3.64 -13.55
CA GLY A 75 10.01 4.21 -14.46
C GLY A 75 10.00 3.78 -15.92
N ASP A 76 9.20 2.78 -16.32
CA ASP A 76 9.28 2.19 -17.67
C ASP A 76 7.96 2.26 -18.45
N GLU A 77 7.65 3.44 -18.99
CA GLU A 77 6.53 3.61 -19.92
C GLU A 77 6.70 2.75 -21.19
N ALA A 78 7.94 2.55 -21.66
CA ALA A 78 8.22 1.87 -22.91
C ALA A 78 7.72 0.41 -22.90
N ALA A 79 7.86 -0.29 -21.77
CA ALA A 79 7.34 -1.65 -21.60
C ALA A 79 5.92 -1.71 -20.99
N SER A 80 5.36 -0.59 -20.52
CA SER A 80 4.10 -0.57 -19.76
C SER A 80 2.86 -1.11 -20.49
N HIS A 81 2.92 -1.19 -21.82
CA HIS A 81 1.85 -1.73 -22.67
C HIS A 81 1.82 -3.27 -22.69
N GLN A 82 2.89 -3.94 -22.29
CA GLN A 82 3.00 -5.40 -22.33
C GLN A 82 2.45 -6.00 -21.05
N THR A 83 1.51 -6.94 -21.13
CA THR A 83 1.00 -7.65 -19.93
C THR A 83 2.08 -8.53 -19.30
N ILE A 84 2.92 -9.18 -20.11
CA ILE A 84 3.99 -10.07 -19.66
C ILE A 84 5.30 -9.59 -20.27
N LEU A 85 6.28 -9.32 -19.42
CA LEU A 85 7.63 -8.93 -19.83
C LEU A 85 8.61 -10.03 -19.42
N ARG A 86 9.37 -10.57 -20.38
CA ARG A 86 10.48 -11.49 -20.09
C ARG A 86 11.65 -10.70 -19.54
N LEU A 87 12.11 -11.06 -18.35
CA LEU A 87 13.23 -10.39 -17.69
C LEU A 87 14.56 -11.08 -18.01
N PRO A 88 15.71 -10.36 -17.92
CA PRO A 88 17.02 -10.90 -18.28
C PRO A 88 17.57 -11.84 -17.20
N SER A 89 16.97 -13.01 -17.01
CA SER A 89 17.41 -14.03 -16.06
C SER A 89 18.66 -14.79 -16.50
N LYS A 90 19.30 -15.52 -15.58
CA LYS A 90 20.47 -16.38 -15.90
C LYS A 90 20.10 -17.56 -16.80
N SER A 91 18.85 -18.01 -16.78
CA SER A 91 18.30 -18.96 -17.73
C SER A 91 17.43 -18.24 -18.76
N ASN A 92 17.75 -18.46 -20.03
CA ASN A 92 16.99 -17.99 -21.20
C ASN A 92 16.39 -19.17 -21.97
N ASP A 93 16.19 -20.29 -21.30
CA ASP A 93 15.61 -21.47 -21.92
C ASP A 93 14.13 -21.20 -22.26
N ASP A 94 13.72 -21.65 -23.44
CA ASP A 94 12.33 -21.61 -23.92
C ASP A 94 11.56 -22.91 -23.59
N ASP A 95 12.30 -23.92 -23.16
CA ASP A 95 11.81 -25.19 -22.63
C ASP A 95 12.22 -25.28 -21.16
N TYR A 96 11.25 -25.21 -20.26
CA TYR A 96 11.49 -25.11 -18.83
C TYR A 96 10.37 -25.76 -18.04
N ASP A 97 10.75 -26.48 -16.97
CA ASP A 97 9.79 -27.08 -16.06
C ASP A 97 9.31 -26.08 -14.98
N LEU A 98 10.20 -25.16 -14.56
CA LEU A 98 9.95 -24.14 -13.55
C LEU A 98 9.99 -22.74 -14.17
N ALA A 99 8.92 -21.97 -13.98
CA ALA A 99 8.88 -20.55 -14.30
C ALA A 99 8.76 -19.68 -13.05
N VAL A 100 9.45 -18.53 -13.06
CA VAL A 100 9.33 -17.50 -12.04
C VAL A 100 8.44 -16.38 -12.57
N LEU A 101 7.33 -16.12 -11.88
CA LEU A 101 6.45 -14.99 -12.15
C LEU A 101 6.60 -13.97 -11.01
N ILE A 102 7.12 -12.81 -11.34
CA ILE A 102 7.16 -11.66 -10.43
C ILE A 102 5.91 -10.82 -10.69
N ILE A 103 5.29 -10.30 -9.64
CA ILE A 103 4.14 -9.38 -9.69
C ILE A 103 4.54 -8.13 -8.91
N PRO A 104 4.62 -6.96 -9.55
CA PRO A 104 5.13 -5.75 -8.93
C PRO A 104 4.04 -5.16 -8.02
N GLY A 105 4.38 -4.09 -7.32
CA GLY A 105 3.48 -3.45 -6.38
C GLY A 105 2.35 -2.69 -7.06
N ILE A 106 1.88 -1.65 -6.38
CA ILE A 106 0.73 -0.86 -6.86
C ILE A 106 1.08 -0.11 -8.16
N GLU A 107 2.37 0.00 -8.48
CA GLU A 107 2.90 0.54 -9.72
C GLU A 107 2.53 -0.27 -10.97
N SER A 108 2.35 -1.58 -10.83
CA SER A 108 1.96 -2.52 -11.91
C SER A 108 2.83 -2.55 -13.17
N VAL A 109 3.99 -1.91 -13.15
CA VAL A 109 4.95 -1.89 -14.24
C VAL A 109 6.30 -2.43 -13.76
N CYS A 110 7.13 -2.85 -14.70
CA CYS A 110 8.50 -3.23 -14.39
C CYS A 110 9.35 -2.00 -14.06
N SER A 111 10.30 -2.18 -13.14
CA SER A 111 11.28 -1.15 -12.79
C SER A 111 12.71 -1.68 -12.99
N PRO A 112 13.73 -0.81 -13.11
CA PRO A 112 15.12 -1.24 -13.21
C PRO A 112 15.59 -2.14 -12.06
N VAL A 113 14.98 -2.02 -10.87
CA VAL A 113 15.26 -2.87 -9.73
C VAL A 113 14.88 -4.32 -10.03
N TRP A 114 13.71 -4.56 -10.62
CA TRP A 114 13.26 -5.89 -11.00
C TRP A 114 14.13 -6.52 -12.08
N MET A 115 14.59 -5.72 -13.06
CA MET A 115 15.56 -6.16 -14.07
C MET A 115 16.85 -6.66 -13.42
N LYS A 116 17.37 -5.91 -12.44
CA LYS A 116 18.59 -6.29 -11.69
C LYS A 116 18.37 -7.54 -10.84
N ILE A 117 17.26 -7.66 -10.13
CA ILE A 117 16.93 -8.83 -9.32
C ILE A 117 16.82 -10.07 -10.22
N ALA A 118 16.08 -9.97 -11.33
CA ALA A 118 15.89 -11.07 -12.28
C ALA A 118 17.22 -11.58 -12.85
N SER A 119 18.19 -10.70 -13.09
CA SER A 119 19.54 -11.07 -13.55
C SER A 119 20.30 -12.02 -12.63
N GLN A 120 19.82 -12.22 -11.41
CA GLN A 120 20.42 -13.15 -10.45
C GLN A 120 19.69 -14.48 -10.34
N ILE A 121 18.51 -14.61 -10.95
CA ILE A 121 17.63 -15.78 -10.85
C ILE A 121 18.03 -16.84 -11.89
N ASN A 122 18.25 -18.08 -11.41
CA ASN A 122 18.61 -19.25 -12.22
C ASN A 122 17.39 -19.99 -12.81
N ALA A 123 16.40 -19.24 -13.29
CA ALA A 123 15.19 -19.78 -13.93
C ALA A 123 14.55 -18.72 -14.84
N PRO A 124 13.82 -19.13 -15.89
CA PRO A 124 13.02 -18.25 -16.72
C PRO A 124 12.14 -17.33 -15.88
N THR A 125 12.39 -16.02 -15.97
CA THR A 125 11.73 -15.02 -15.13
C THR A 125 10.89 -14.08 -15.95
N PHE A 126 9.64 -13.89 -15.52
CA PHE A 126 8.64 -13.04 -16.17
C PHE A 126 8.07 -12.06 -15.17
N MET A 127 7.76 -10.85 -15.63
CA MET A 127 7.06 -9.81 -14.88
C MET A 127 5.62 -9.74 -15.39
N LEU A 128 4.65 -9.86 -14.49
CA LEU A 128 3.25 -9.59 -14.77
C LEU A 128 2.94 -8.11 -14.56
N GLN A 129 2.72 -7.38 -15.64
CA GLN A 129 2.31 -5.98 -15.60
C GLN A 129 0.80 -5.87 -15.79
N THR A 130 0.12 -5.28 -14.82
CA THR A 130 -1.34 -5.07 -14.86
C THR A 130 -1.72 -3.64 -15.24
N PHE A 131 -0.73 -2.80 -15.58
CA PHE A 131 -0.94 -1.40 -15.95
C PHE A 131 -1.75 -1.23 -17.24
N ALA A 132 -1.37 -1.93 -18.31
CA ALA A 132 -2.02 -1.82 -19.61
C ALA A 132 -3.53 -2.08 -19.56
N LYS A 133 -3.94 -3.10 -18.79
CA LYS A 133 -5.33 -3.53 -18.64
C LYS A 133 -6.05 -2.92 -17.43
N GLY A 134 -5.45 -1.95 -16.76
CA GLY A 134 -6.09 -1.25 -15.65
C GLY A 134 -7.36 -0.54 -16.11
N SER A 135 -8.49 -0.83 -15.46
CA SER A 135 -9.77 -0.18 -15.68
C SER A 135 -10.14 0.72 -14.50
N ASP A 136 -11.28 1.40 -14.63
CA ASP A 136 -11.97 1.95 -13.47
C ASP A 136 -12.54 0.83 -12.62
N GLU A 137 -12.75 1.13 -11.34
CA GLU A 137 -13.42 0.23 -10.38
C GLU A 137 -12.76 -1.15 -10.33
N GLN A 138 -11.55 -1.20 -9.81
CA GLN A 138 -10.78 -2.43 -9.74
C GLN A 138 -11.11 -3.24 -8.48
N THR A 139 -11.22 -4.56 -8.65
CA THR A 139 -11.19 -5.53 -7.56
C THR A 139 -10.01 -6.48 -7.80
N ILE A 140 -9.46 -7.08 -6.74
CA ILE A 140 -8.37 -8.05 -6.89
C ILE A 140 -8.74 -9.19 -7.85
N PRO A 141 -9.92 -9.84 -7.74
CA PRO A 141 -10.33 -10.86 -8.72
C PRO A 141 -10.46 -10.30 -10.14
N GLY A 142 -11.05 -9.11 -10.31
CA GLY A 142 -11.24 -8.51 -11.62
C GLY A 142 -9.92 -8.13 -12.32
N ILE A 143 -8.92 -7.64 -11.57
CA ILE A 143 -7.58 -7.42 -12.11
C ILE A 143 -7.01 -8.74 -12.61
N VAL A 144 -7.06 -9.80 -11.78
CA VAL A 144 -6.53 -11.12 -12.16
C VAL A 144 -7.26 -11.67 -13.39
N ASP A 145 -8.60 -11.58 -13.46
CA ASP A 145 -9.39 -12.01 -14.60
C ASP A 145 -8.92 -11.39 -15.91
N SER A 146 -8.57 -10.09 -15.89
CA SER A 146 -8.13 -9.38 -17.10
C SER A 146 -6.80 -9.88 -17.68
N VAL A 147 -5.93 -10.48 -16.86
CA VAL A 147 -4.57 -10.88 -17.25
C VAL A 147 -4.33 -12.39 -17.23
N PHE A 148 -5.16 -13.17 -16.55
CA PHE A 148 -4.83 -14.55 -16.18
C PHE A 148 -4.60 -15.47 -17.38
N ASP A 149 -5.45 -15.43 -18.40
CA ASP A 149 -5.33 -16.35 -19.53
C ASP A 149 -4.11 -16.04 -20.38
N GLU A 150 -3.83 -14.78 -20.69
CA GLU A 150 -2.62 -14.37 -21.41
C GLU A 150 -1.35 -14.71 -20.61
N MET A 151 -1.36 -14.42 -19.31
CA MET A 151 -0.27 -14.77 -18.39
C MET A 151 -0.01 -16.27 -18.38
N PHE A 152 -1.07 -17.07 -18.24
CA PHE A 152 -0.95 -18.52 -18.19
C PHE A 152 -0.41 -19.09 -19.50
N GLN A 153 -0.94 -18.65 -20.64
CA GLN A 153 -0.50 -19.15 -21.95
C GLN A 153 0.95 -18.77 -22.25
N THR A 154 1.37 -17.58 -21.83
CA THR A 154 2.73 -17.08 -22.10
C THR A 154 3.76 -17.72 -21.17
N VAL A 155 3.43 -17.86 -19.89
CA VAL A 155 4.40 -18.26 -18.86
C VAL A 155 4.30 -19.75 -18.52
N PHE A 156 3.08 -20.26 -18.31
CA PHE A 156 2.85 -21.55 -17.66
C PHE A 156 2.34 -22.66 -18.58
N ALA A 157 2.00 -22.37 -19.85
CA ALA A 157 1.56 -23.41 -20.79
C ALA A 157 2.59 -24.54 -20.99
N LYS A 158 3.87 -24.25 -20.74
CA LYS A 158 4.98 -25.21 -20.86
C LYS A 158 5.56 -25.66 -19.51
N ALA A 159 5.21 -24.99 -18.41
CA ALA A 159 5.77 -25.27 -17.09
C ALA A 159 4.87 -26.23 -16.29
N GLN A 160 5.48 -27.10 -15.48
CA GLN A 160 4.75 -27.89 -14.48
C GLN A 160 4.85 -27.26 -13.09
N GLN A 161 5.86 -26.41 -12.88
CA GLN A 161 6.16 -25.79 -11.60
C GLN A 161 6.19 -24.27 -11.67
N PHE A 162 5.80 -23.62 -10.57
CA PHE A 162 5.86 -22.16 -10.44
C PHE A 162 6.63 -21.70 -9.20
N LEU A 163 7.27 -20.55 -9.32
CA LEU A 163 7.57 -19.66 -8.22
C LEU A 163 6.88 -18.32 -8.51
N VAL A 164 5.88 -17.97 -7.73
CA VAL A 164 5.23 -16.65 -7.82
C VAL A 164 5.81 -15.75 -6.73
N ILE A 165 6.30 -14.59 -7.10
CA ILE A 165 6.83 -13.56 -6.21
C ILE A 165 5.91 -12.35 -6.28
N GLY A 166 5.13 -12.11 -5.23
CA GLY A 166 4.30 -10.90 -5.12
C GLY A 166 4.98 -9.87 -4.24
N TYR A 167 5.16 -8.65 -4.74
CA TYR A 167 5.65 -7.52 -3.96
C TYR A 167 4.50 -6.56 -3.60
N SER A 168 4.40 -6.15 -2.34
CA SER A 168 3.43 -5.16 -1.87
C SER A 168 2.00 -5.47 -2.36
N PHE A 169 1.33 -4.54 -3.05
CA PHE A 169 0.01 -4.77 -3.67
C PHE A 169 -0.04 -6.01 -4.57
N GLY A 170 1.06 -6.31 -5.27
CA GLY A 170 1.21 -7.51 -6.10
C GLY A 170 1.05 -8.82 -5.35
N SER A 171 1.26 -8.84 -4.03
CA SER A 171 1.00 -10.02 -3.20
C SER A 171 -0.49 -10.39 -3.13
N LEU A 172 -1.39 -9.40 -3.20
CA LEU A 172 -2.84 -9.66 -3.26
C LEU A 172 -3.22 -10.38 -4.56
N LEU A 173 -2.66 -9.93 -5.68
CA LEU A 173 -2.83 -10.57 -6.98
C LEU A 173 -2.18 -11.97 -7.00
N ALA A 174 -0.99 -12.10 -6.39
CA ALA A 174 -0.25 -13.36 -6.31
C ALA A 174 -1.04 -14.47 -5.62
N LEU A 175 -1.73 -14.15 -4.51
CA LEU A 175 -2.57 -15.11 -3.79
C LEU A 175 -3.69 -15.68 -4.67
N GLU A 176 -4.41 -14.81 -5.38
CA GLU A 176 -5.50 -15.22 -6.27
C GLU A 176 -4.97 -15.97 -7.51
N ILE A 177 -3.83 -15.55 -8.06
CA ILE A 177 -3.16 -16.25 -9.18
C ILE A 177 -2.73 -17.66 -8.76
N VAL A 178 -2.05 -17.81 -7.63
CA VAL A 178 -1.57 -19.10 -7.13
C VAL A 178 -2.73 -20.06 -6.94
N LYS A 179 -3.83 -19.62 -6.32
CA LYS A 179 -5.06 -20.42 -6.16
C LYS A 179 -5.58 -20.96 -7.51
N ARG A 180 -5.54 -20.15 -8.57
CA ARG A 180 -5.98 -20.57 -9.91
C ARG A 180 -4.97 -21.49 -10.61
N LEU A 181 -3.67 -21.27 -10.40
CA LEU A 181 -2.61 -22.16 -10.92
C LEU A 181 -2.70 -23.55 -10.28
N GLU A 182 -2.92 -23.63 -8.97
CA GLU A 182 -3.15 -24.89 -8.24
C GLU A 182 -4.42 -25.60 -8.75
N GLY A 183 -5.48 -24.85 -9.03
CA GLY A 183 -6.69 -25.37 -9.69
C GLY A 183 -6.45 -25.95 -11.09
N ARG A 184 -5.36 -25.57 -11.76
CA ARG A 184 -4.89 -26.16 -13.02
C ARG A 184 -3.82 -27.26 -12.82
N SER A 185 -3.69 -27.78 -11.61
CA SER A 185 -2.76 -28.86 -11.22
C SER A 185 -1.27 -28.50 -11.28
N LEU A 186 -0.91 -27.22 -11.43
CA LEU A 186 0.48 -26.79 -11.25
C LEU A 186 0.83 -26.77 -9.77
N ARG A 187 2.10 -27.01 -9.46
CA ARG A 187 2.62 -26.98 -8.08
C ARG A 187 3.75 -25.99 -7.97
N GLY A 188 3.86 -25.32 -6.83
CA GLY A 188 4.88 -24.30 -6.73
C GLY A 188 4.98 -23.65 -5.36
N LYS A 189 5.66 -22.52 -5.34
CA LYS A 189 5.89 -21.71 -4.15
C LYS A 189 5.39 -20.29 -4.38
N LEU A 190 4.83 -19.71 -3.33
CA LEU A 190 4.53 -18.29 -3.25
C LEU A 190 5.54 -17.61 -2.31
N MET A 191 6.18 -16.56 -2.80
CA MET A 191 7.01 -15.64 -2.02
C MET A 191 6.31 -14.28 -1.98
N MET A 192 6.22 -13.68 -0.79
CA MET A 192 5.64 -12.35 -0.60
C MET A 192 6.71 -11.42 -0.01
N ILE A 193 6.91 -10.27 -0.64
CA ILE A 193 7.84 -9.23 -0.19
C ILE A 193 6.97 -8.03 0.21
N ASP A 194 7.01 -7.64 1.49
CA ASP A 194 6.23 -6.52 2.05
C ASP A 194 4.72 -6.60 1.75
N GLY A 195 4.21 -7.82 1.57
CA GLY A 195 2.84 -8.11 1.14
C GLY A 195 1.87 -8.51 2.24
N SER A 196 2.23 -8.32 3.51
CA SER A 196 1.35 -8.76 4.60
C SER A 196 0.06 -7.93 4.60
N PRO A 197 -1.12 -8.54 4.82
CA PRO A 197 -2.38 -7.80 4.91
C PRO A 197 -2.35 -6.67 5.95
N VAL A 198 -1.58 -6.85 7.02
CA VAL A 198 -1.35 -5.83 8.06
C VAL A 198 -0.51 -4.66 7.55
N TYR A 199 0.50 -4.92 6.71
CA TYR A 199 1.33 -3.88 6.10
C TYR A 199 0.52 -3.06 5.08
N LEU A 200 -0.27 -3.72 4.22
CA LEU A 200 -1.15 -3.02 3.27
C LEU A 200 -2.25 -2.20 3.97
N GLN A 201 -2.73 -2.66 5.13
CA GLN A 201 -3.64 -1.89 5.99
C GLN A 201 -2.96 -0.68 6.64
N ARG A 202 -1.70 -0.81 7.06
CA ARG A 202 -0.91 0.31 7.60
C ARG A 202 -0.49 1.31 6.53
N PHE A 203 -0.23 0.84 5.31
CA PHE A 203 0.05 1.65 4.14
C PHE A 203 -1.17 2.48 3.72
N ALA A 204 -2.38 1.89 3.79
CA ALA A 204 -3.62 2.65 3.70
C ALA A 204 -3.83 3.60 4.90
N GLY A 205 -3.15 3.39 6.03
CA GLY A 205 -3.21 4.23 7.21
C GLY A 205 -4.58 4.27 7.89
N THR A 206 -4.58 4.69 9.16
CA THR A 206 -5.80 5.09 9.88
C THR A 206 -6.47 6.33 9.27
N HIS A 207 -5.74 7.12 8.46
CA HIS A 207 -6.24 8.34 7.82
C HIS A 207 -6.96 8.13 6.48
N LEU A 208 -6.75 7.01 5.77
CA LEU A 208 -7.52 6.72 4.55
C LEU A 208 -8.71 5.80 4.83
N VAL A 209 -8.77 5.11 5.98
CA VAL A 209 -9.94 4.30 6.35
C VAL A 209 -11.17 5.21 6.48
N GLY A 210 -12.09 5.10 5.52
CA GLY A 210 -13.29 5.96 5.45
C GLY A 210 -13.07 7.30 4.74
N ALA A 211 -11.89 7.53 4.14
CA ALA A 211 -11.67 8.68 3.27
C ALA A 211 -12.58 8.59 2.05
N ASP A 212 -13.20 9.72 1.70
CA ASP A 212 -13.92 9.84 0.45
C ASP A 212 -12.95 9.94 -0.74
N ASP A 213 -13.52 9.86 -1.94
CA ASP A 213 -12.77 9.88 -3.19
C ASP A 213 -11.94 11.16 -3.35
N GLU A 214 -12.40 12.30 -2.83
CA GLU A 214 -11.69 13.58 -2.94
C GLU A 214 -10.44 13.58 -2.07
N HIS A 215 -10.53 13.13 -0.82
CA HIS A 215 -9.37 13.05 0.07
C HIS A 215 -8.29 12.11 -0.50
N LEU A 216 -8.70 10.96 -1.05
CA LEU A 216 -7.76 10.02 -1.65
C LEU A 216 -7.11 10.59 -2.91
N GLN A 217 -7.89 11.24 -3.77
CA GLN A 217 -7.38 11.96 -4.94
C GLN A 217 -6.35 13.03 -4.54
N MET A 218 -6.63 13.81 -3.50
CA MET A 218 -5.73 14.85 -3.01
C MET A 218 -4.46 14.31 -2.38
N ALA A 219 -4.53 13.18 -1.67
CA ALA A 219 -3.36 12.50 -1.14
C ALA A 219 -2.42 12.03 -2.28
N ILE A 220 -2.98 11.39 -3.31
CA ILE A 220 -2.22 10.94 -4.49
C ILE A 220 -1.62 12.12 -5.23
N LEU A 221 -2.39 13.20 -5.46
CA LEU A 221 -1.89 14.39 -6.11
C LEU A 221 -0.72 15.01 -5.33
N THR A 222 -0.88 15.21 -4.02
CA THR A 222 0.14 15.83 -3.16
C THR A 222 1.43 15.02 -3.19
N LEU A 223 1.32 13.69 -3.14
CA LEU A 223 2.45 12.80 -3.28
C LEU A 223 3.14 12.94 -4.64
N VAL A 224 2.39 12.87 -5.74
CA VAL A 224 2.99 12.94 -7.08
C VAL A 224 3.68 14.30 -7.25
N LEU A 225 3.11 15.37 -6.71
CA LEU A 225 3.71 16.71 -6.72
C LEU A 225 5.03 16.80 -5.95
N SER A 226 5.18 16.12 -4.80
CA SER A 226 6.45 16.14 -4.05
C SER A 226 7.60 15.48 -4.79
N PHE A 227 7.31 14.62 -5.77
CA PHE A 227 8.30 13.99 -6.64
C PHE A 227 8.47 14.74 -7.97
N ALA A 228 7.36 15.12 -8.61
CA ALA A 228 7.36 15.70 -9.94
C ALA A 228 7.86 17.16 -9.96
N LEU A 229 7.86 17.85 -8.82
CA LEU A 229 8.33 19.23 -8.73
C LEU A 229 9.52 19.35 -7.76
N PRO A 230 10.49 20.23 -8.04
CA PRO A 230 11.58 20.55 -7.12
C PRO A 230 11.07 21.06 -5.77
N ARG A 231 11.81 20.84 -4.67
CA ARG A 231 11.39 21.20 -3.30
C ARG A 231 11.04 22.68 -3.08
N ASP A 232 11.52 23.58 -3.94
CA ASP A 232 11.29 25.03 -3.85
C ASP A 232 10.10 25.53 -4.71
N SER A 233 9.31 24.63 -5.30
CA SER A 233 8.22 24.93 -6.24
C SER A 233 6.90 25.36 -5.58
N SER A 234 6.96 26.08 -4.45
CA SER A 234 5.77 26.42 -3.65
C SER A 234 4.69 27.19 -4.44
N ASP A 235 5.08 28.01 -5.41
CA ASP A 235 4.13 28.76 -6.25
C ASP A 235 3.46 27.88 -7.30
N ALA A 236 4.16 26.86 -7.83
CA ALA A 236 3.56 25.87 -8.73
C ALA A 236 2.50 25.05 -8.00
N VAL A 237 2.80 24.61 -6.77
CA VAL A 237 1.83 23.89 -5.92
C VAL A 237 0.60 24.75 -5.65
N LYS A 238 0.75 26.05 -5.32
CA LYS A 238 -0.39 26.96 -5.14
C LYS A 238 -1.26 27.08 -6.39
N LEU A 239 -0.64 27.21 -7.56
CA LEU A 239 -1.37 27.31 -8.84
C LEU A 239 -2.15 26.03 -9.14
N ILE A 240 -1.58 24.86 -8.85
CA ILE A 240 -2.26 23.58 -9.02
C ILE A 240 -3.42 23.49 -8.03
N MET A 241 -3.20 23.76 -6.75
CA MET A 241 -4.23 23.64 -5.71
C MET A 241 -5.36 24.67 -5.85
N ALA A 242 -5.14 25.78 -6.57
CA ALA A 242 -6.16 26.78 -6.87
C ALA A 242 -7.22 26.28 -7.88
N GLU A 243 -6.94 25.21 -8.62
CA GLU A 243 -7.90 24.61 -9.54
C GLU A 243 -9.07 23.94 -8.78
N THR A 244 -10.25 24.00 -9.39
CA THR A 244 -11.51 23.62 -8.74
C THR A 244 -11.80 22.12 -8.77
N THR A 245 -11.34 21.41 -9.79
CA THR A 245 -11.59 19.97 -9.96
C THR A 245 -10.28 19.20 -9.94
N TYR A 246 -10.34 17.92 -9.53
CA TYR A 246 -9.17 17.04 -9.57
C TYR A 246 -8.56 16.96 -10.98
N ASP A 247 -9.39 16.78 -12.02
CA ASP A 247 -8.89 16.70 -13.41
C ASP A 247 -8.17 17.99 -13.85
N ASN A 248 -8.65 19.16 -13.41
CA ASN A 248 -7.96 20.42 -13.68
C ASN A 248 -6.64 20.50 -12.91
N ARG A 249 -6.59 20.04 -11.65
CA ARG A 249 -5.35 19.97 -10.87
C ARG A 249 -4.30 19.08 -11.55
N VAL A 250 -4.71 17.89 -12.02
CA VAL A 250 -3.84 16.97 -12.76
C VAL A 250 -3.35 17.60 -14.06
N SER A 251 -4.25 18.22 -14.83
CA SER A 251 -3.89 18.90 -16.07
C SER A 251 -2.90 20.03 -15.82
N LYS A 252 -3.11 20.80 -14.74
CA LYS A 252 -2.23 21.90 -14.36
C LYS A 252 -0.85 21.41 -13.92
N MET A 253 -0.81 20.30 -13.17
CA MET A 253 0.44 19.65 -12.80
C MET A 253 1.24 19.22 -14.03
N LEU A 254 0.59 18.58 -15.00
CA LEU A 254 1.24 18.15 -16.24
C LEU A 254 1.77 19.35 -17.05
N GLU A 255 0.99 20.43 -17.15
CA GLU A 255 1.44 21.67 -17.80
C GLU A 255 2.73 22.23 -17.18
N LEU A 256 2.81 22.26 -15.85
CA LEU A 256 3.93 22.84 -15.12
C LEU A 256 5.16 21.91 -15.08
N GLY A 257 4.97 20.59 -15.08
CA GLY A 257 6.04 19.58 -15.02
C GLY A 257 6.61 19.15 -16.39
N ARG A 258 6.07 19.67 -17.50
CA ARG A 258 6.40 19.24 -18.88
C ARG A 258 7.88 19.21 -19.24
N ASN A 259 8.69 20.10 -18.67
CA ASN A 259 10.12 20.21 -19.04
C ASN A 259 11.03 19.25 -18.25
N GLU A 260 10.55 18.70 -17.13
CA GLU A 260 11.34 17.83 -16.24
C GLU A 260 10.90 16.36 -16.30
N ASN A 261 9.73 16.11 -16.91
CA ASN A 261 9.11 14.80 -16.94
C ASN A 261 9.49 13.99 -18.19
N SER A 262 9.95 12.76 -18.00
CA SER A 262 10.30 11.82 -19.08
C SER A 262 9.12 11.02 -19.64
N PHE A 263 7.95 11.06 -18.99
CA PHE A 263 6.77 10.29 -19.37
C PHE A 263 5.76 11.09 -20.17
N SER A 264 4.93 10.40 -20.97
CA SER A 264 3.81 11.06 -21.65
C SER A 264 2.72 11.52 -20.68
N ASP A 265 2.03 12.61 -21.06
CA ASP A 265 0.87 13.12 -20.31
C ASP A 265 -0.23 12.04 -20.15
N ASP A 266 -0.36 11.11 -21.12
CA ASP A 266 -1.34 10.01 -21.05
C ASP A 266 -0.93 8.95 -20.02
N TYR A 267 0.35 8.56 -20.02
CA TYR A 267 0.89 7.61 -19.06
C TYR A 267 0.71 8.09 -17.62
N ILE A 268 1.01 9.36 -17.33
CA ILE A 268 0.84 9.91 -15.98
C ILE A 268 -0.63 9.94 -15.57
N ARG A 269 -1.54 10.36 -16.45
CA ARG A 269 -2.98 10.35 -16.14
C ARG A 269 -3.45 8.94 -15.81
N LYS A 270 -3.05 7.95 -16.62
CA LYS A 270 -3.39 6.54 -16.40
C LYS A 270 -2.79 6.02 -15.10
N MET A 271 -1.54 6.38 -14.79
CA MET A 271 -0.86 6.05 -13.54
C MET A 271 -1.61 6.57 -12.32
N MET A 272 -1.95 7.86 -12.30
CA MET A 272 -2.70 8.46 -11.20
C MET A 272 -4.06 7.79 -10.99
N ARG A 273 -4.74 7.47 -12.09
CA ARG A 273 -6.03 6.77 -12.08
C ARG A 273 -5.90 5.34 -11.55
N ALA A 274 -4.88 4.61 -11.99
CA ALA A 274 -4.60 3.24 -11.53
C ALA A 274 -4.26 3.20 -10.03
N LEU A 275 -3.42 4.14 -9.56
CA LEU A 275 -3.11 4.31 -8.14
C LEU A 275 -4.38 4.50 -7.32
N PHE A 276 -5.26 5.41 -7.75
CA PHE A 276 -6.51 5.71 -7.07
C PHE A 276 -7.41 4.47 -6.90
N TYR A 277 -7.74 3.78 -7.99
CA TYR A 277 -8.65 2.63 -7.91
C TYR A 277 -8.05 1.44 -7.18
N ARG A 278 -6.72 1.25 -7.22
CA ARG A 278 -6.07 0.16 -6.51
C ARG A 278 -5.90 0.42 -5.02
N LEU A 279 -5.68 1.67 -4.62
CA LEU A 279 -5.75 2.05 -3.21
C LEU A 279 -7.15 1.77 -2.67
N LYS A 280 -8.21 2.14 -3.41
CA LYS A 280 -9.59 1.77 -3.07
C LYS A 280 -9.79 0.26 -2.96
N ALA A 281 -9.27 -0.52 -3.93
CA ALA A 281 -9.36 -1.98 -3.90
C ALA A 281 -8.67 -2.59 -2.66
N ALA A 282 -7.47 -2.11 -2.32
CA ALA A 282 -6.72 -2.56 -1.14
C ALA A 282 -7.43 -2.17 0.17
N MET A 283 -7.99 -0.96 0.24
CA MET A 283 -8.75 -0.49 1.40
C MET A 283 -10.02 -1.30 1.64
N ASN A 284 -10.78 -1.63 0.59
CA ASN A 284 -12.01 -2.41 0.73
C ASN A 284 -11.77 -3.83 1.27
N MET A 285 -10.64 -4.46 0.93
CA MET A 285 -10.27 -5.76 1.51
C MET A 285 -10.04 -5.71 3.02
N SER A 286 -9.57 -4.58 3.55
CA SER A 286 -9.36 -4.42 4.99
C SER A 286 -10.68 -4.39 5.76
N GLY A 287 -11.75 -3.85 5.15
CA GLY A 287 -13.10 -3.86 5.71
C GLY A 287 -13.64 -5.28 5.82
N GLU A 288 -13.57 -6.06 4.74
CA GLU A 288 -14.04 -7.45 4.73
C GLU A 288 -13.25 -8.36 5.67
N ALA A 289 -11.92 -8.15 5.79
CA ALA A 289 -11.08 -8.91 6.71
C ALA A 289 -11.41 -8.57 8.18
N LYS A 290 -11.66 -7.29 8.50
CA LYS A 290 -12.12 -6.87 9.83
C LYS A 290 -13.50 -7.43 10.15
N GLU A 291 -14.43 -7.46 9.20
CA GLU A 291 -15.76 -8.02 9.38
C GLU A 291 -15.71 -9.54 9.60
N LYS A 292 -14.90 -10.27 8.84
CA LYS A 292 -14.65 -11.71 9.06
C LYS A 292 -13.98 -12.00 10.40
N THR A 293 -13.08 -11.13 10.86
CA THR A 293 -12.42 -11.26 12.18
C THR A 293 -13.38 -10.92 13.33
N ALA A 294 -14.25 -9.93 13.16
CA ALA A 294 -15.31 -9.58 14.12
C ALA A 294 -16.38 -10.69 14.23
N ILE A 295 -16.74 -11.31 13.10
CA ILE A 295 -17.65 -12.47 13.07
C ILE A 295 -16.99 -13.69 13.73
N ALA A 296 -15.69 -13.93 13.50
CA ALA A 296 -14.95 -15.01 14.16
C ALA A 296 -14.79 -14.80 15.68
N ASN A 297 -14.59 -13.56 16.13
CA ASN A 297 -14.53 -13.22 17.55
C ASN A 297 -15.92 -13.16 18.22
N GLY A 298 -17.00 -13.01 17.44
CA GLY A 298 -18.38 -13.09 17.91
C GLY A 298 -18.96 -14.50 17.93
N ALA A 299 -18.32 -15.46 17.26
CA ALA A 299 -18.77 -16.85 17.17
C ALA A 299 -17.84 -17.80 17.94
N GLY A 300 -18.12 -17.96 19.25
CA GLY A 300 -17.84 -19.22 19.94
C GLY A 300 -16.61 -19.25 20.84
N THR A 301 -16.79 -18.83 22.09
CA THR A 301 -16.15 -19.49 23.24
C THR A 301 -16.64 -20.94 23.29
N PHE A 302 -15.94 -21.87 22.66
CA PHE A 302 -16.03 -23.29 22.99
C PHE A 302 -14.89 -23.61 23.96
N HIS A 303 -15.24 -23.68 25.25
CA HIS A 303 -14.42 -24.37 26.23
C HIS A 303 -14.44 -25.87 25.93
N CYS A 304 -13.25 -26.47 25.84
CA CYS A 304 -13.12 -27.91 26.01
C CYS A 304 -12.17 -28.17 27.18
N HIS A 305 -12.71 -28.84 28.20
CA HIS A 305 -11.97 -29.62 29.19
C HIS A 305 -11.34 -30.85 28.55
#